data_AF-A0AAJ4XE84-F1
#
_entry.id   AF-A0AAJ4XE84-F1
#
_cell.length_a   1.000
_cell.length_b   1.000
_cell.length_c   1.000
_cell.angle_alpha   90.00
_cell.angle_beta   90.00
_cell.angle_gamma   90.00
#
_symmetry.space_group_name_H-M   'P 1'
#
loop_
_entity.id
_entity.type
_entity.pdbx_description
1 polymer ?
#
loop_
_entity_poly.entity_id
_entity_poly.type
_entity_poly.pdbx_seq_one_letter_code
_entity_poly.pdbx_strand_id
1 'polypeptide(L)'
;MLTETQQDMINGDFEKFFKDLKSKGKTLDFELFGDYAASILNFYVGSSLLTNQEKAESALLLVRLFNAGLGNVISAADQQEIATVIQQDPTLNYSIIQPVFDL
;
A
#
# COMPACT_ATOMS: atom_id res chain seq x y z
N MET A 1 4.21 16.31 -0.25
CA MET A 1 3.73 16.07 1.12
C MET A 1 2.27 15.68 1.04
N LEU A 2 1.96 14.46 1.44
CA LEU A 2 0.59 13.95 1.49
C LEU A 2 -0.30 14.81 2.40
N THR A 3 -1.49 15.15 1.91
CA THR A 3 -2.55 15.75 2.71
C THR A 3 -3.09 14.74 3.73
N GLU A 4 -3.74 15.24 4.78
CA GLU A 4 -4.41 14.39 5.78
C GLU A 4 -5.45 13.48 5.11
N THR A 5 -6.25 14.01 4.19
CA THR A 5 -7.22 13.23 3.41
C THR A 5 -6.59 12.11 2.59
N GLN A 6 -5.41 12.32 1.99
CA GLN A 6 -4.70 11.27 1.27
C GLN A 6 -4.17 10.20 2.22
N GLN A 7 -3.64 10.59 3.39
CA GLN A 7 -3.17 9.65 4.40
C GLN A 7 -4.34 8.79 4.93
N ASP A 8 -5.48 9.40 5.23
CA ASP A 8 -6.69 8.71 5.69
C ASP A 8 -7.22 7.73 4.65
N MET A 9 -7.24 8.12 3.38
CA MET A 9 -7.61 7.24 2.26
C MET A 9 -6.68 6.02 2.20
N ILE A 10 -5.36 6.23 2.21
CA ILE A 10 -4.37 5.13 2.13
C ILE A 10 -4.49 4.19 3.34
N ASN A 11 -4.63 4.75 4.54
CA ASN A 11 -4.79 3.98 5.78
C ASN A 11 -6.08 3.15 5.75
N GLY A 12 -7.21 3.78 5.39
CA GLY A 12 -8.51 3.13 5.33
C GLY A 12 -8.57 2.03 4.27
N ASP A 13 -7.98 2.26 3.11
CA ASP A 13 -7.94 1.28 2.03
C ASP A 13 -7.04 0.08 2.39
N PHE A 14 -5.90 0.32 3.04
CA PHE A 14 -5.07 -0.76 3.59
C PHE A 14 -5.80 -1.57 4.66
N GLU A 15 -6.58 -0.91 5.53
CA GLU A 15 -7.38 -1.59 6.55
C GLU A 15 -8.48 -2.47 5.93
N LYS A 16 -9.18 -1.98 4.90
CA LYS A 16 -10.19 -2.78 4.16
C LYS A 16 -9.55 -4.01 3.54
N PHE A 17 -8.43 -3.84 2.84
CA PHE A 17 -7.68 -4.96 2.25
C PHE A 17 -7.28 -5.99 3.31
N PHE A 18 -6.75 -5.53 4.45
CA PHE A 18 -6.35 -6.42 5.53
C PHE A 18 -7.53 -7.15 6.18
N LYS A 19 -8.68 -6.48 6.35
CA LYS A 19 -9.93 -7.09 6.83
C LYS A 19 -10.43 -8.16 5.86
N ASP A 20 -10.40 -7.90 4.55
CA ASP A 20 -10.75 -8.86 3.52
C ASP A 20 -9.87 -10.12 3.59
N LEU A 21 -8.54 -9.96 3.68
CA LEU A 21 -7.62 -11.08 3.85
C LEU A 21 -7.95 -11.93 5.08
N LYS A 22 -8.19 -11.27 6.22
CA LYS A 22 -8.60 -11.95 7.45
C LYS A 22 -9.90 -12.72 7.29
N SER A 23 -10.90 -12.15 6.63
CA SER A 23 -12.19 -12.80 6.39
C SER A 23 -12.06 -14.08 5.56
N LYS A 24 -11.05 -14.12 4.67
CA LYS A 24 -10.71 -15.25 3.80
C LYS A 24 -9.73 -16.23 4.46
N GLY A 25 -9.35 -16.03 5.73
CA GLY A 25 -8.38 -16.86 6.44
C GLY A 25 -6.95 -16.76 5.87
N LYS A 26 -6.63 -15.70 5.13
CA LYS A 26 -5.31 -15.45 4.55
C LYS A 26 -4.47 -14.54 5.45
N THR A 27 -3.16 -14.73 5.40
CA THR A 27 -2.18 -13.85 6.03
C THR A 27 -1.60 -12.87 5.02
N LEU A 28 -1.26 -11.67 5.47
CA LEU A 28 -0.51 -10.71 4.68
C LEU A 28 0.98 -11.02 4.80
N ASP A 29 1.57 -11.61 3.76
CA ASP A 29 3.01 -11.79 3.63
C ASP A 29 3.64 -10.67 2.78
N PHE A 30 4.96 -10.74 2.59
CA PHE A 30 5.72 -9.70 1.90
C PHE A 30 5.39 -9.62 0.40
N GLU A 31 5.16 -10.76 -0.25
CA GLU A 31 4.84 -10.83 -1.69
C GLU A 31 3.47 -10.20 -1.95
N LEU A 32 2.46 -10.63 -1.19
CA LEU A 32 1.11 -10.08 -1.29
C LEU A 32 1.05 -8.60 -0.92
N PHE A 33 1.86 -8.17 0.05
CA PHE A 33 2.00 -6.74 0.38
C PHE A 33 2.59 -5.94 -0.80
N GLY A 34 3.67 -6.44 -1.42
CA GLY A 34 4.29 -5.79 -2.58
C GLY A 34 3.30 -5.64 -3.74
N ASP A 35 2.61 -6.72 -4.09
CA ASP A 35 1.60 -6.72 -5.15
C ASP A 35 0.45 -5.75 -4.88
N TYR A 36 -0.06 -5.74 -3.64
CA TYR A 36 -1.10 -4.80 -3.21
C TYR A 36 -0.59 -3.35 -3.32
N ALA A 37 0.58 -3.06 -2.74
CA ALA A 37 1.11 -1.71 -2.66
C ALA A 37 1.42 -1.13 -4.04
N ALA A 38 2.04 -1.91 -4.94
CA ALA A 38 2.25 -1.48 -6.32
C ALA A 38 0.91 -1.19 -7.03
N SER A 39 -0.04 -2.13 -6.91
CA SER A 39 -1.34 -2.03 -7.58
C SER A 39 -2.16 -0.83 -7.12
N ILE A 40 -2.30 -0.63 -5.80
CA ILE A 40 -3.15 0.45 -5.27
C ILE A 40 -2.56 1.83 -5.58
N LEU A 41 -1.23 1.96 -5.50
CA LEU A 41 -0.56 3.22 -5.80
C LEU A 41 -0.61 3.57 -7.28
N ASN A 42 -0.44 2.59 -8.17
CA ASN A 42 -0.61 2.80 -9.61
C ASN A 42 -2.06 3.14 -9.95
N PHE A 43 -3.04 2.54 -9.27
CA PHE A 43 -4.44 2.93 -9.40
C PHE A 43 -4.67 4.39 -8.98
N TYR A 44 -4.11 4.83 -7.85
CA TYR A 44 -4.26 6.21 -7.40
C TYR A 44 -3.66 7.23 -8.38
N VAL A 45 -2.47 6.94 -8.93
CA VAL A 45 -1.87 7.79 -9.97
C VAL A 45 -2.70 7.79 -11.25
N GLY A 46 -3.12 6.60 -11.72
CA GLY A 46 -3.98 6.48 -12.90
C GLY A 46 -5.34 7.17 -12.76
N SER A 47 -5.84 7.29 -11.53
CA SER A 47 -7.10 7.95 -11.19
C SER A 47 -6.94 9.41 -10.78
N SER A 48 -5.74 9.98 -10.91
CA SER A 48 -5.40 11.36 -10.51
C SER A 48 -5.66 11.69 -9.03
N LEU A 49 -5.69 10.68 -8.15
CA LEU A 49 -5.79 10.84 -6.70
C LEU A 49 -4.44 11.19 -6.07
N LEU A 50 -3.35 10.77 -6.72
CA LEU A 50 -1.97 11.07 -6.36
C LEU A 50 -1.18 11.48 -7.61
N THR A 51 -0.18 12.33 -7.40
CA THR A 51 0.93 12.59 -8.32
C THR A 51 2.03 11.53 -8.17
N ASN A 52 2.98 11.49 -9.10
CA ASN A 52 4.16 10.61 -8.98
C ASN A 52 5.03 10.92 -7.76
N GLN A 53 5.07 12.19 -7.33
CA GLN A 53 5.80 12.57 -6.11
C GLN A 53 5.08 12.03 -4.88
N GLU A 54 3.75 12.18 -4.81
CA GLU A 54 2.95 11.64 -3.72
C GLU A 54 2.98 10.11 -3.69
N LYS A 55 3.06 9.44 -4.86
CA LYS A 55 3.25 7.99 -4.95
C LYS A 55 4.44 7.51 -4.13
N ALA A 56 5.57 8.22 -4.17
CA ALA A 56 6.78 7.87 -3.42
C ALA A 56 6.55 7.99 -1.90
N GLU A 57 5.89 9.05 -1.46
CA GLU A 57 5.55 9.26 -0.05
C GLU A 57 4.55 8.21 0.45
N SER A 58 3.55 7.87 -0.37
CA SER A 58 2.55 6.84 -0.09
C SER A 58 3.14 5.43 -0.02
N ALA A 59 4.14 5.12 -0.85
CA ALA A 59 4.86 3.84 -0.76
C ALA A 59 5.53 3.67 0.60
N LEU A 60 6.21 4.72 1.09
CA LEU A 60 6.81 4.70 2.42
C LEU A 60 5.77 4.59 3.54
N LEU A 61 4.62 5.25 3.40
CA LEU A 61 3.50 5.12 4.34
C LEU A 61 3.00 3.67 4.42
N LEU A 62 2.74 3.01 3.28
CA LEU A 62 2.31 1.62 3.24
C LEU A 62 3.34 0.67 3.86
N VAL A 63 4.63 0.88 3.59
CA VAL A 63 5.71 0.09 4.19
C VAL A 63 5.75 0.24 5.71
N ARG A 64 5.51 1.45 6.24
CA ARG A 64 5.43 1.69 7.69
C ARG A 64 4.23 0.97 8.31
N LEU A 65 3.07 1.01 7.67
CA LEU A 65 1.88 0.28 8.12
C LEU A 65 2.12 -1.23 8.17
N PHE A 66 2.73 -1.78 7.12
CA PHE A 66 3.10 -3.18 7.07
C PHE A 66 4.11 -3.56 8.15
N ASN A 67 5.18 -2.76 8.31
CA ASN A 67 6.19 -2.98 9.35
C ASN A 67 5.60 -2.92 10.77
N ALA A 68 4.66 -2.01 11.02
CA ALA A 68 3.94 -1.94 12.29
C ALA A 68 3.18 -3.24 12.57
N GLY A 69 2.55 -3.83 11.55
CA GLY A 69 1.91 -5.14 11.64
C GLY A 69 2.87 -6.30 11.94
N LEU A 70 4.15 -6.17 11.56
CA LEU A 70 5.22 -7.13 11.86
C LEU A 70 5.90 -6.91 13.24
N GLY A 71 5.50 -5.88 13.99
CA GLY A 71 6.15 -5.53 15.26
C GLY A 71 7.39 -4.63 15.10
N ASN A 72 7.46 -3.85 14.02
CA ASN A 72 8.52 -2.86 13.75
C ASN A 72 9.93 -3.44 13.64
N VAL A 73 10.07 -4.55 12.92
CA VAL A 73 11.34 -5.29 12.78
C VAL A 73 12.19 -4.82 11.59
N ILE A 74 11.59 -4.16 10.59
CA ILE A 74 12.29 -3.66 9.39
C ILE A 74 12.96 -2.32 9.72
N SER A 75 14.24 -2.18 9.41
CA SER A 75 14.99 -0.95 9.67
C SER A 75 14.49 0.22 8.81
N ALA A 76 14.73 1.46 9.24
CA ALA A 76 14.30 2.63 8.47
C ALA A 76 14.96 2.71 7.08
N ALA A 77 16.20 2.22 6.94
CA ALA A 77 16.90 2.16 5.66
C ALA A 77 16.23 1.14 4.72
N ASP A 78 15.96 -0.07 5.22
CA ASP A 78 15.29 -1.11 4.44
C ASP A 78 13.86 -0.68 4.06
N GLN A 79 13.14 0.00 4.96
CA GLN A 79 11.82 0.54 4.64
C GLN A 79 11.87 1.51 3.45
N GLN A 80 12.90 2.36 3.38
CA GLN A 80 13.09 3.30 2.28
C GLN A 80 13.44 2.59 0.97
N GLU A 81 14.26 1.53 1.04
CA GLU A 81 14.59 0.69 -0.12
C GLU A 81 13.34 -0.01 -0.66
N ILE A 82 12.57 -0.65 0.20
CA ILE A 82 11.31 -1.33 -0.15
C ILE A 82 10.33 -0.33 -0.79
N ALA A 83 10.17 0.86 -0.20
CA ALA A 83 9.31 1.90 -0.74
C ALA A 83 9.76 2.37 -2.13
N THR A 84 11.07 2.43 -2.37
CA THR A 84 11.64 2.80 -3.67
C THR A 84 11.32 1.74 -4.73
N VAL A 85 11.45 0.45 -4.38
CA VAL A 85 11.09 -0.66 -5.28
C VAL A 85 9.60 -0.62 -5.63
N ILE A 86 8.72 -0.48 -4.64
CA ILE A 86 7.26 -0.39 -4.85
C ILE A 86 6.89 0.81 -5.74
N GLN A 87 7.51 1.97 -5.51
CA GLN A 87 7.22 3.18 -6.27
C GLN A 87 7.58 3.05 -7.75
N GLN A 88 8.62 2.27 -8.07
CA GLN A 88 9.08 2.03 -9.44
C GLN A 88 8.32 0.91 -10.15
N ASP A 89 7.65 0.04 -9.40
CA ASP A 89 6.85 -1.04 -9.96
C ASP A 89 5.61 -0.47 -10.72
N PRO A 90 5.46 -0.77 -12.02
CA PRO A 90 4.33 -0.34 -12.83
C PRO A 90 3.11 -1.29 -12.76
N THR A 91 3.19 -2.36 -11.97
CA THR A 91 2.15 -3.40 -11.89
C THR A 91 0.84 -2.84 -11.36
N LEU A 92 -0.25 -3.20 -12.05
CA LEU A 92 -1.61 -2.87 -11.65
C LEU A 92 -2.49 -4.12 -11.74
N ASN A 93 -2.68 -4.79 -10.61
CA ASN A 93 -3.52 -5.97 -10.50
C ASN A 93 -4.86 -5.62 -9.81
N TYR A 94 -5.89 -5.36 -10.62
CA TYR A 94 -7.23 -5.03 -10.13
C TYR A 94 -7.83 -6.11 -9.21
N SER A 95 -7.49 -7.38 -9.42
CA SER A 95 -8.02 -8.50 -8.61
C SER A 95 -7.56 -8.44 -7.16
N ILE A 96 -6.41 -7.81 -6.88
CA ILE A 96 -5.86 -7.68 -5.53
C ILE A 96 -6.45 -6.47 -4.80
N ILE A 97 -6.70 -5.38 -5.52
CA ILE A 97 -7.23 -4.13 -4.96
C ILE A 97 -8.76 -4.06 -4.97
N GLN A 98 -9.46 -4.99 -5.62
CA GLN A 98 -10.92 -5.04 -5.66
C GLN A 98 -11.59 -4.88 -4.27
N PRO A 99 -11.11 -5.55 -3.19
CA PRO A 99 -11.75 -5.46 -1.88
C PRO A 99 -11.74 -4.05 -1.25
N VAL A 100 -10.95 -3.13 -1.78
CA VAL A 100 -10.90 -1.74 -1.33
C VAL A 100 -12.14 -0.95 -1.78
N PHE A 101 -12.73 -1.35 -2.91
CA PHE A 101 -13.83 -0.66 -3.57
C PHE A 101 -15.20 -1.27 -3.29
N ASP A 102 -15.24 -2.52 -2.85
CA ASP A 102 -16.48 -3.21 -2.51
C ASP A 102 -16.97 -2.73 -1.13
N LEU A 103 -18.11 -2.02 -1.13
CA LEU A 103 -18.84 -1.51 0.04
C LEU A 103 -19.75 -2.58 0.65
#